data_AF-A0A818IR14-F1
#
_entry.id   AF-A0A818IR14-F1
#
_cell.length_a   1.000
_cell.length_b   1.000
_cell.length_c   1.000
_cell.angle_alpha   90.00
_cell.angle_beta   90.00
_cell.angle_gamma   90.00
#
_symmetry.space_group_name_H-M   'P 1'
#
loop_
_entity.id
_entity.type
_entity.pdbx_description
1 polymer ?
#
loop_
_entity_poly.entity_id
_entity_poly.type
_entity_poly.pdbx_seq_one_letter_code
_entity_poly.pdbx_strand_id
1 'polypeptide(L)'
;MIMKIIFQAILLADILPALIIKVTAPFFMHKILYNIRFVLIVLFAASALIVVGTSNVVAFSLFGVVCASISSGFGEITMLQLTSFYSKYTVSAWSSGTGAAGLLGALSYAGLTSLLKLSPKTAILILLFIPVIQVISYIMVGASQAAARHRQYQQISEHTNPD
;
A
#
# COMPACT_ATOMS: atom_id res chain seq x y z
N MET A 1 -3.14 33.62 -2.88
CA MET A 1 -2.51 33.33 -1.56
C MET A 1 -3.08 32.06 -0.94
N ILE A 2 -4.41 31.97 -0.74
CA ILE A 2 -5.10 30.82 -0.10
C ILE A 2 -4.81 29.46 -0.78
N MET A 3 -4.83 29.40 -2.12
CA MET A 3 -4.57 28.15 -2.86
C MET A 3 -3.16 27.57 -2.63
N LYS A 4 -2.15 28.42 -2.42
CA LYS A 4 -0.77 27.96 -2.11
C LYS A 4 -0.68 27.33 -0.72
N ILE A 5 -1.38 27.91 0.26
CA ILE A 5 -1.42 27.40 1.63
C ILE A 5 -2.09 26.03 1.68
N ILE A 6 -3.21 25.85 0.95
CA ILE A 6 -3.92 24.57 0.89
C ILE A 6 -3.04 23.49 0.26
N PHE A 7 -2.34 23.79 -0.84
CA PHE A 7 -1.43 22.84 -1.47
C PHE A 7 -0.32 22.37 -0.53
N GLN A 8 0.32 23.31 0.19
CA GLN A 8 1.34 22.98 1.19
C GLN A 8 0.77 22.11 2.32
N ALA A 9 -0.45 22.41 2.78
CA ALA A 9 -1.11 21.61 3.81
C ALA A 9 -1.39 20.17 3.34
N ILE A 10 -1.79 19.97 2.09
CA ILE A 10 -2.00 18.62 1.50
C ILE A 10 -0.68 17.84 1.47
N LEU A 11 0.40 18.44 0.97
CA LEU A 11 1.71 17.78 0.92
C LEU A 11 2.24 17.45 2.32
N LEU A 12 2.04 18.34 3.27
CA LEU A 12 2.46 18.12 4.65
C LEU A 12 1.65 17.00 5.31
N ALA A 13 0.34 16.97 5.09
CA ALA A 13 -0.56 15.92 5.56
C ALA A 13 -0.23 14.55 4.94
N ASP A 14 0.31 14.52 3.72
CA ASP A 14 0.72 13.29 3.05
C ASP A 14 2.07 12.75 3.55
N ILE A 15 3.01 13.62 3.92
CA ILE A 15 4.37 13.21 4.28
C ILE A 15 4.53 12.97 5.80
N LEU A 16 3.99 13.85 6.64
CA LEU A 16 4.26 13.80 8.08
C LEU A 16 3.81 12.49 8.76
N PRO A 17 2.58 11.99 8.56
CA PRO A 17 2.14 10.76 9.22
C PRO A 17 3.01 9.55 8.85
N ALA A 18 3.28 9.38 7.54
CA ALA A 18 4.16 8.33 7.04
C ALA A 18 5.57 8.42 7.62
N LEU A 19 6.14 9.63 7.72
CA LEU A 19 7.47 9.84 8.30
C LEU A 19 7.52 9.44 9.77
N ILE A 20 6.53 9.85 10.56
CA ILE A 20 6.43 9.48 11.98
C ILE A 20 6.36 7.96 12.12
N ILE A 21 5.54 7.29 11.30
CA ILE A 21 5.43 5.82 11.30
C ILE A 21 6.78 5.18 10.96
N LYS A 22 7.47 5.65 9.91
CA LYS A 22 8.77 5.09 9.49
C LYS A 22 9.85 5.26 10.56
N VAL A 23 9.92 6.40 11.23
CA VAL A 23 10.88 6.66 12.31
C VAL A 23 10.57 5.82 13.55
N THR A 24 9.28 5.64 13.87
CA THR A 24 8.86 4.87 15.06
C THR A 24 8.79 3.36 14.79
N ALA A 25 8.80 2.94 13.53
CA ALA A 25 8.65 1.55 13.10
C ALA A 25 9.54 0.56 13.87
N PRO A 26 10.85 0.80 14.06
CA PRO A 26 11.74 -0.18 14.71
C PRO A 26 11.27 -0.59 16.12
N PHE A 27 10.60 0.31 16.85
CA PHE A 27 10.19 0.08 18.23
C PHE A 27 8.93 -0.79 18.38
N PHE A 28 8.06 -0.83 17.36
CA PHE A 28 6.75 -1.48 17.45
C PHE A 28 6.55 -2.60 16.41
N MET A 29 7.24 -2.54 15.28
CA MET A 29 7.07 -3.43 14.13
C MET A 29 7.70 -4.82 14.28
N HIS A 30 8.07 -5.25 15.49
CA HIS A 30 8.37 -6.64 15.76
C HIS A 30 7.22 -7.34 16.52
N LYS A 31 6.27 -6.57 17.10
CA LYS A 31 5.20 -7.10 17.96
C LYS A 31 3.89 -7.43 17.24
N ILE A 32 3.69 -6.90 16.03
CA ILE A 32 2.41 -7.00 15.31
C ILE A 32 2.52 -8.06 14.21
N LEU A 33 1.52 -8.92 14.00
CA LEU A 33 1.56 -9.90 12.90
C LEU A 33 1.41 -9.23 11.52
N TYR A 34 2.12 -9.73 10.50
CA TYR A 34 2.06 -9.21 9.12
C TYR A 34 0.63 -9.11 8.58
N ASN A 35 -0.20 -10.13 8.81
CA ASN A 35 -1.59 -10.16 8.38
C ASN A 35 -2.41 -8.99 8.96
N ILE A 36 -2.22 -8.69 10.26
CA ILE A 36 -2.95 -7.60 10.93
C ILE A 36 -2.52 -6.26 10.35
N ARG A 37 -1.20 -6.05 10.16
CA ARG A 37 -0.68 -4.83 9.52
C ARG A 37 -1.28 -4.64 8.14
N PHE A 38 -1.31 -5.71 7.34
CA PHE A 38 -1.80 -5.66 5.97
C PHE A 38 -3.30 -5.31 5.90
N VAL A 39 -4.12 -5.88 6.78
CA VAL A 39 -5.54 -5.52 6.90
C VAL A 39 -5.69 -4.03 7.23
N LEU A 40 -4.93 -3.52 8.20
CA LEU A 40 -4.96 -2.09 8.53
C LEU A 40 -4.56 -1.21 7.34
N ILE A 41 -3.50 -1.57 6.61
CA ILE A 41 -3.04 -0.84 5.42
C ILE A 41 -4.18 -0.72 4.40
N VAL A 42 -4.84 -1.84 4.08
CA VAL A 42 -5.94 -1.85 3.09
C VAL A 42 -7.14 -1.05 3.58
N LEU A 43 -7.52 -1.16 4.86
CA LEU A 43 -8.62 -0.39 5.43
C LEU A 43 -8.35 1.12 5.37
N PHE A 44 -7.14 1.54 5.75
CA PHE A 44 -6.75 2.95 5.65
C PHE A 44 -6.71 3.43 4.20
N ALA A 45 -6.21 2.62 3.25
CA ALA A 45 -6.19 2.97 1.82
C ALA A 45 -7.61 3.13 1.25
N ALA A 46 -8.50 2.17 1.52
CA ALA A 46 -9.88 2.22 1.05
C ALA A 46 -10.65 3.39 1.68
N SER A 47 -10.50 3.59 3.00
CA SER A 47 -11.14 4.71 3.70
C SER A 47 -10.66 6.05 3.17
N ALA A 48 -9.36 6.20 2.84
CA ALA A 48 -8.82 7.42 2.26
C ALA A 48 -9.50 7.77 0.92
N LEU A 49 -9.60 6.81 0.00
CA LEU A 49 -10.23 7.03 -1.30
C LEU A 49 -11.72 7.35 -1.17
N ILE A 50 -12.43 6.66 -0.27
CA ILE A 50 -13.86 6.91 -0.01
C ILE A 50 -14.06 8.31 0.57
N VAL A 51 -13.29 8.68 1.59
CA VAL A 51 -13.39 9.99 2.25
C VAL A 51 -13.04 11.11 1.27
N VAL A 52 -11.95 11.00 0.52
CA VAL A 52 -11.55 12.03 -0.46
C VAL A 52 -12.57 12.13 -1.60
N GLY A 53 -13.06 10.99 -2.10
CA GLY A 53 -14.01 10.93 -3.20
C GLY A 53 -15.42 11.43 -2.85
N THR A 54 -15.84 11.33 -1.59
CA THR A 54 -17.19 11.76 -1.14
C THR A 54 -17.20 13.12 -0.45
N SER A 55 -16.05 13.61 0.00
CA SER A 55 -15.94 14.87 0.73
C SER A 55 -16.37 16.09 -0.10
N ASN A 56 -17.06 17.02 0.57
CA ASN A 56 -17.37 18.36 0.05
C ASN A 56 -16.58 19.47 0.76
N VAL A 57 -15.82 19.12 1.80
CA VAL A 57 -15.12 20.07 2.67
C VAL A 57 -13.64 19.73 2.71
N VAL A 58 -12.78 20.74 2.55
CA VAL A 58 -11.32 20.57 2.48
C VAL A 58 -10.76 19.81 3.70
N ALA A 59 -11.29 20.06 4.90
CA ALA A 59 -10.87 19.39 6.13
C ALA A 59 -11.05 17.86 6.07
N PHE A 60 -12.19 17.37 5.57
CA PHE A 60 -12.43 15.93 5.40
C PHE A 60 -11.55 15.32 4.31
N SER A 61 -11.29 16.07 3.23
CA SER A 61 -10.35 15.62 2.20
C SER A 61 -8.92 15.49 2.75
N LEU A 62 -8.48 16.43 3.59
CA LEU A 62 -7.18 16.35 4.28
C LEU A 62 -7.11 15.17 5.25
N PHE A 63 -8.19 14.87 5.97
CA PHE A 63 -8.27 13.67 6.80
C PHE A 63 -8.09 12.40 5.98
N GLY A 64 -8.72 12.31 4.81
CA GLY A 64 -8.51 11.21 3.88
C GLY A 64 -7.06 11.11 3.39
N VAL A 65 -6.38 12.23 3.14
CA VAL A 65 -4.94 12.26 2.80
C VAL A 65 -4.09 11.74 3.96
N VAL A 66 -4.40 12.10 5.21
CA VAL A 66 -3.71 11.55 6.38
C VAL A 66 -3.90 10.04 6.49
N CYS A 67 -5.11 9.52 6.24
CA CYS A 67 -5.36 8.08 6.17
C CYS A 67 -4.52 7.39 5.07
N ALA A 68 -4.42 8.01 3.88
CA ALA A 68 -3.57 7.50 2.81
C ALA A 68 -2.09 7.47 3.23
N SER A 69 -1.62 8.53 3.90
CA SER A 69 -0.27 8.61 4.43
C SER A 69 0.04 7.51 5.44
N ILE A 70 -0.88 7.25 6.37
CA ILE A 70 -0.76 6.16 7.35
C ILE A 70 -0.67 4.81 6.64
N SER A 71 -1.57 4.56 5.67
CA SER A 71 -1.56 3.34 4.86
C SER A 71 -0.22 3.14 4.13
N SER A 72 0.27 4.19 3.47
CA SER A 72 1.55 4.18 2.74
C SER A 72 2.72 3.91 3.67
N GLY A 73 2.79 4.58 4.82
CA GLY A 73 3.83 4.37 5.83
C GLY A 73 3.90 2.93 6.30
N PHE A 74 2.78 2.37 6.78
CA PHE A 74 2.75 0.96 7.19
C PHE A 74 2.99 0.00 6.03
N GLY A 75 2.44 0.30 4.85
CA GLY A 75 2.54 -0.52 3.64
C GLY A 75 3.97 -0.72 3.19
N GLU A 76 4.71 0.39 3.05
CA GLU A 76 6.11 0.37 2.65
C GLU A 76 6.95 -0.47 3.59
N ILE A 77 6.87 -0.22 4.89
CA ILE A 77 7.74 -0.93 5.83
C ILE A 77 7.34 -2.41 5.92
N THR A 78 6.05 -2.73 5.90
CA THR A 78 5.58 -4.13 5.96
C THR A 78 6.05 -4.91 4.73
N MET A 79 5.92 -4.33 3.53
CA MET A 79 6.38 -4.98 2.29
C MET A 79 7.91 -5.08 2.23
N LEU A 80 8.63 -4.03 2.61
CA LEU A 80 10.10 -4.05 2.66
C LEU A 80 10.62 -5.08 3.66
N GLN A 81 10.01 -5.17 4.84
CA GLN A 81 10.33 -6.24 5.80
C GLN A 81 10.01 -7.62 5.24
N LEU A 82 8.93 -7.76 4.48
CA LEU A 82 8.59 -9.04 3.86
C LEU A 82 9.64 -9.45 2.81
N THR A 83 10.25 -8.49 2.09
CA THR A 83 11.27 -8.80 1.06
C THR A 83 12.49 -9.55 1.59
N SER A 84 12.83 -9.44 2.89
CA SER A 84 13.98 -10.15 3.47
C SER A 84 13.79 -11.66 3.52
N PHE A 85 12.56 -12.16 3.37
CA PHE A 85 12.24 -13.58 3.28
C PHE A 85 12.25 -14.13 1.85
N TYR A 86 12.55 -13.29 0.85
CA TYR A 86 12.55 -13.65 -0.57
C TYR A 86 13.93 -13.41 -1.19
N SER A 87 14.04 -13.73 -2.48
CA SER A 87 15.25 -13.53 -3.26
C SER A 87 15.75 -12.08 -3.23
N LYS A 88 17.06 -11.90 -3.40
CA LYS A 88 17.73 -10.59 -3.51
C LYS A 88 17.13 -9.66 -4.58
N TYR A 89 16.46 -10.21 -5.60
CA TYR A 89 15.80 -9.44 -6.65
C TYR A 89 14.44 -8.85 -6.23
N THR A 90 13.88 -9.26 -5.09
CA THR A 90 12.56 -8.82 -4.65
C THR A 90 12.55 -7.32 -4.30
N VAL A 91 13.64 -6.79 -3.74
CA VAL A 91 13.76 -5.34 -3.46
C VAL A 91 13.76 -4.52 -4.75
N SER A 92 14.47 -4.99 -5.79
CA SER A 92 14.45 -4.32 -7.11
C SER A 92 13.06 -4.40 -7.77
N ALA A 93 12.36 -5.51 -7.63
CA ALA A 93 11.00 -5.66 -8.14
C ALA A 93 10.01 -4.74 -7.40
N TRP A 94 10.13 -4.63 -6.08
CA TRP A 94 9.36 -3.69 -5.27
C TRP A 94 9.60 -2.24 -5.71
N SER A 95 10.87 -1.84 -5.83
CA SER A 95 11.23 -0.48 -6.26
C SER A 95 10.69 -0.17 -7.67
N SER A 96 10.88 -1.08 -8.62
CA SER A 96 10.33 -0.95 -9.98
C SER A 96 8.81 -0.83 -9.98
N GLY A 97 8.12 -1.67 -9.19
CA GLY A 97 6.67 -1.65 -9.03
C GLY A 97 6.16 -0.31 -8.48
N THR A 98 6.82 0.27 -7.48
CA THR A 98 6.44 1.59 -6.94
C THR A 98 6.61 2.71 -7.97
N GLY A 99 7.68 2.68 -8.77
CA GLY A 99 7.88 3.63 -9.86
C GLY A 99 6.81 3.51 -10.95
N ALA A 100 6.49 2.28 -11.35
CA ALA A 100 5.43 2.00 -12.31
C ALA A 100 4.05 2.43 -11.78
N ALA A 101 3.77 2.23 -10.49
CA ALA A 101 2.51 2.65 -9.87
C ALA A 101 2.32 4.17 -9.91
N GLY A 102 3.39 4.96 -9.74
CA GLY A 102 3.34 6.41 -9.90
C GLY A 102 2.92 6.83 -11.31
N LEU A 103 3.53 6.22 -12.33
CA LEU A 103 3.22 6.50 -13.73
C LEU A 103 1.80 6.05 -14.10
N LEU A 104 1.45 4.80 -13.78
CA LEU A 104 0.13 4.24 -14.07
C LEU A 104 -0.98 4.98 -13.32
N GLY A 105 -0.75 5.38 -12.06
CA GLY A 105 -1.70 6.17 -11.29
C GLY A 105 -1.95 7.55 -11.90
N ALA A 106 -0.89 8.27 -12.25
CA ALA A 106 -0.99 9.58 -12.89
C ALA A 106 -1.69 9.50 -14.26
N LEU A 107 -1.31 8.53 -15.10
CA LEU A 107 -1.93 8.31 -16.41
C LEU A 107 -3.39 7.89 -16.29
N SER A 108 -3.72 7.01 -15.35
CA SER A 108 -5.11 6.58 -15.12
C SER A 108 -5.98 7.76 -14.69
N TYR A 109 -5.51 8.56 -13.71
CA TYR A 109 -6.25 9.73 -13.25
C TYR A 109 -6.40 10.78 -14.35
N ALA A 110 -5.33 11.06 -15.10
CA ALA A 110 -5.37 12.00 -16.23
C ALA A 110 -6.29 11.49 -17.36
N GLY A 111 -6.30 10.20 -17.66
CA GLY A 111 -7.20 9.60 -18.65
C GLY A 111 -8.67 9.72 -18.22
N LEU A 112 -8.97 9.40 -16.96
CA LEU A 112 -10.32 9.51 -16.41
C LEU A 112 -10.83 10.97 -16.41
N THR A 113 -9.99 11.93 -16.04
CA THR A 113 -10.41 13.33 -15.89
C THR A 113 -10.31 14.15 -17.19
N SER A 114 -9.25 13.97 -17.98
CA SER A 114 -9.00 14.77 -19.18
C SER A 114 -9.59 14.16 -20.46
N LEU A 115 -9.52 12.84 -20.63
CA LEU A 115 -10.06 12.17 -21.84
C LEU A 115 -11.55 11.84 -21.68
N LEU A 116 -11.90 11.20 -20.56
CA LEU A 116 -13.29 10.78 -20.29
C LEU A 116 -14.14 11.88 -19.63
N LYS A 117 -13.54 13.03 -19.30
CA LYS A 117 -14.20 14.19 -18.68
C LYS A 117 -14.99 13.84 -17.41
N LEU A 118 -14.56 12.80 -16.68
CA LEU A 118 -15.16 12.44 -15.41
C LEU A 118 -14.78 13.45 -14.34
N SER A 119 -15.68 13.64 -13.37
CA SER A 119 -15.37 14.44 -12.19
C SER A 119 -14.20 13.82 -11.40
N PRO A 120 -13.27 14.64 -10.86
CA PRO A 120 -12.19 14.18 -9.98
C PRO A 120 -12.64 13.24 -8.86
N LYS A 121 -13.82 13.51 -8.29
CA LYS A 121 -14.41 12.68 -7.23
C LYS A 121 -14.73 11.27 -7.73
N THR A 122 -15.38 11.18 -8.88
CA THR A 122 -15.71 9.91 -9.53
C THR A 122 -14.45 9.15 -9.93
N ALA A 123 -13.43 9.86 -10.46
CA ALA A 123 -12.15 9.24 -10.81
C ALA A 123 -11.46 8.61 -9.60
N ILE A 124 -11.41 9.29 -8.45
CA ILE A 124 -10.86 8.77 -7.20
C ILE A 124 -11.65 7.56 -6.68
N LEU A 125 -12.99 7.60 -6.76
CA LEU A 125 -13.84 6.46 -6.37
C LEU A 125 -13.67 5.26 -7.29
N ILE A 126 -13.44 5.46 -8.59
CA ILE A 126 -13.11 4.37 -9.51
C ILE A 126 -11.83 3.67 -9.06
N LEU A 127 -10.82 4.41 -8.60
CA LEU A 127 -9.56 3.83 -8.11
C LEU A 127 -9.70 2.96 -6.84
N LEU A 128 -10.90 2.83 -6.26
CA LEU A 128 -11.17 1.94 -5.12
C LEU A 128 -10.92 0.45 -5.45
N PHE A 129 -10.84 0.07 -6.73
CA PHE A 129 -10.41 -1.28 -7.11
C PHE A 129 -8.94 -1.56 -6.75
N ILE A 130 -8.10 -0.53 -6.55
CA ILE A 130 -6.67 -0.69 -6.25
C ILE A 130 -6.45 -1.40 -4.89
N PRO A 131 -7.08 -0.97 -3.78
CA PRO A 131 -7.05 -1.74 -2.52
C PRO A 131 -7.47 -3.21 -2.68
N VAL A 132 -8.42 -3.51 -3.56
CA VAL A 132 -8.86 -4.90 -3.83
C VAL A 132 -7.74 -5.69 -4.51
N ILE A 133 -7.08 -5.12 -5.53
CA ILE A 133 -5.90 -5.73 -6.15
C ILE A 133 -4.79 -5.95 -5.13
N GLN A 134 -4.62 -5.03 -4.19
CA GLN A 134 -3.63 -5.15 -3.11
C GLN A 134 -3.92 -6.39 -2.23
N VAL A 135 -5.18 -6.61 -1.85
CA VAL A 135 -5.60 -7.80 -1.09
C VAL A 135 -5.32 -9.09 -1.86
N ILE A 136 -5.73 -9.15 -3.13
CA ILE A 136 -5.52 -10.32 -3.98
C ILE A 136 -4.03 -10.64 -4.08
N SER A 137 -3.21 -9.62 -4.32
CA SER A 137 -1.75 -9.75 -4.42
C SER A 137 -1.15 -10.31 -3.14
N TYR A 138 -1.56 -9.82 -1.97
CA TYR A 138 -1.06 -10.32 -0.69
C TYR A 138 -1.44 -11.79 -0.42
N ILE A 139 -2.67 -12.18 -0.76
CA ILE A 139 -3.13 -13.57 -0.61
C ILE A 139 -2.30 -14.49 -1.51
N MET A 140 -2.06 -14.09 -2.76
CA MET A 140 -1.23 -14.87 -3.70
C MET A 140 0.20 -15.05 -3.18
N VAL A 141 0.79 -13.98 -2.62
CA VAL A 141 2.12 -14.02 -2.01
C VAL A 141 2.14 -14.96 -0.80
N GLY A 142 1.13 -14.91 0.07
CA GLY A 142 0.99 -15.84 1.19
C GLY A 142 0.83 -17.30 0.78
N ALA A 143 0.01 -17.57 -0.24
CA ALA A 143 -0.18 -18.92 -0.79
C ALA A 143 1.12 -19.49 -1.39
N SER A 144 1.90 -18.65 -2.08
CA SER A 144 3.19 -19.04 -2.65
C SER A 144 4.20 -19.46 -1.58
N GLN A 145 4.23 -18.75 -0.44
CA GLN A 145 5.08 -19.09 0.71
C GLN A 145 4.69 -20.41 1.35
N ALA A 146 3.40 -20.64 1.57
CA ALA A 146 2.92 -21.90 2.13
C ALA A 146 3.34 -23.09 1.24
N ALA A 147 3.14 -22.97 -0.08
CA ALA A 147 3.51 -24.01 -1.03
C ALA A 147 5.04 -24.28 -1.09
N ALA A 148 5.87 -23.25 -0.92
CA ALA A 148 7.32 -23.40 -0.86
C ALA A 148 7.76 -24.12 0.42
N ARG A 149 7.19 -23.76 1.56
CA ARG A 149 7.47 -24.40 2.86
C ARG A 149 7.09 -25.88 2.87
N HIS A 150 5.95 -26.25 2.29
CA HIS A 150 5.52 -27.64 2.16
C HIS A 150 6.50 -28.49 1.32
N ARG A 151 6.99 -27.95 0.20
CA ARG A 151 8.00 -28.63 -0.64
C ARG A 151 9.30 -28.87 0.13
N GLN A 152 9.73 -27.91 0.93
CA GLN A 152 10.94 -28.05 1.75
C GLN A 152 10.79 -29.13 2.83
N TYR A 153 9.62 -29.26 3.46
CA TYR A 153 9.35 -30.35 4.40
C TYR A 153 9.39 -31.72 3.74
N GLN A 154 8.85 -31.86 2.52
CA GLN A 154 8.86 -33.13 1.77
C GLN A 154 10.30 -33.58 1.44
N GLN A 155 11.15 -32.66 1.01
CA GLN A 155 12.55 -32.95 0.73
C GLN A 155 13.33 -33.39 1.97
N ILE A 156 13.06 -32.74 3.12
CA ILE A 156 13.68 -33.13 4.40
C ILE A 156 13.19 -34.53 4.80
N SER A 157 11.90 -34.84 4.69
CA SER A 157 11.38 -36.18 5.03
C SER A 157 11.96 -37.28 4.15
N GLU A 158 12.16 -37.03 2.85
CA GLU A 158 12.80 -37.98 1.93
C GLU A 158 14.28 -38.22 2.27
N HIS A 159 15.01 -37.22 2.76
CA HIS A 159 16.40 -37.37 3.19
C HIS A 159 16.57 -38.00 4.58
N THR A 160 15.57 -37.87 5.46
CA THR A 160 15.66 -38.34 6.86
C THR A 160 15.19 -39.78 7.04
N ASN A 161 14.49 -40.35 6.04
CA ASN A 161 14.12 -41.76 6.00
C ASN A 161 14.78 -42.42 4.78
N PRO A 162 16.11 -42.66 4.81
CA PRO A 162 16.71 -43.58 3.85
C PRO A 162 16.20 -44.98 4.21
N ASP A 163 15.52 -45.62 3.25
CA ASP A 163 15.19 -47.04 3.35
C ASP A 163 16.46 -47.90 3.56
#